data_AF-A0A2V6GT24-F1
#
_entry.id   AF-A0A2V6GT24-F1
#
_cell.length_a   1.000
_cell.length_b   1.000
_cell.length_c   1.000
_cell.angle_alpha   90.00
_cell.angle_beta   90.00
_cell.angle_gamma   90.00
#
_symmetry.space_group_name_H-M   'P 1'
#
loop_
_entity.id
_entity.type
_entity.pdbx_description
1 polymer ?
#
loop_
_entity_poly.entity_id
_entity_poly.type
_entity_poly.pdbx_seq_one_letter_code
_entity_poly.pdbx_strand_id
1 'polypeptide(L)'
;PSPKTFHEWRKEVKQLWYQLRLLQPLNRVVLEKIASDAKTLGELLGLDHDFAFLLARLEEERSDSALQSEHAALQKLIRKRSRKLQRNATELGRRFYAEPPKAFAKRISIFIKDWKSKKKKRRPAKK
;
A
#
# COMPACT_ATOMS: atom_id res chain seq x y z
N PRO A 1 -12.44 5.85 10.44
CA PRO A 1 -11.32 4.90 10.67
C PRO A 1 -10.20 5.56 11.49
N SER A 2 -9.54 4.81 12.37
CA SER A 2 -8.53 5.35 13.30
C SER A 2 -7.11 5.31 12.71
N PRO A 3 -6.15 6.09 13.24
CA PRO A 3 -4.75 6.01 12.84
C PRO A 3 -4.17 4.58 12.95
N LYS A 4 -4.58 3.82 13.99
CA LYS A 4 -4.18 2.41 14.17
C LYS A 4 -4.65 1.53 13.01
N THR A 5 -5.90 1.68 12.58
CA THR A 5 -6.46 0.92 11.44
C THR A 5 -5.72 1.25 10.14
N PHE A 6 -5.41 2.52 9.88
CA PHE A 6 -4.63 2.92 8.69
C PHE A 6 -3.19 2.39 8.74
N HIS A 7 -2.58 2.35 9.91
CA HIS A 7 -1.24 1.80 10.11
C HIS A 7 -1.19 0.27 9.90
N GLU A 8 -2.17 -0.47 10.42
CA GLU A 8 -2.30 -1.92 10.17
C GLU A 8 -2.52 -2.18 8.68
N TRP A 9 -3.40 -1.42 8.05
CA TRP A 9 -3.65 -1.53 6.62
C TRP A 9 -2.38 -1.30 5.78
N ARG A 10 -1.55 -0.31 6.16
CA ARG A 10 -0.26 -0.06 5.50
C ARG A 10 0.64 -1.30 5.53
N LYS A 11 0.71 -1.99 6.68
CA LYS A 11 1.54 -3.20 6.81
C LYS A 11 1.10 -4.28 5.83
N GLU A 12 -0.20 -4.56 5.78
CA GLU A 12 -0.77 -5.57 4.88
C GLU A 12 -0.54 -5.21 3.40
N VAL A 13 -0.76 -3.95 3.02
CA VAL A 13 -0.50 -3.47 1.65
C VAL A 13 0.97 -3.62 1.27
N LYS A 14 1.89 -3.30 2.18
CA LYS A 14 3.33 -3.47 1.94
C LYS A 14 3.70 -4.94 1.78
N GLN A 15 3.15 -5.83 2.60
CA GLN A 15 3.38 -7.28 2.45
C GLN A 15 2.90 -7.78 1.09
N LEU A 16 1.66 -7.46 0.71
CA LEU A 16 1.10 -7.84 -0.58
C LEU A 16 1.91 -7.28 -1.75
N TRP A 17 2.36 -6.03 -1.67
CA TRP A 17 3.23 -5.43 -2.68
C TRP A 17 4.53 -6.22 -2.88
N TYR A 18 5.20 -6.63 -1.81
CA TYR A 18 6.40 -7.46 -1.91
C TYR A 18 6.10 -8.83 -2.51
N GLN A 19 5.02 -9.48 -2.10
CA GLN A 19 4.59 -10.77 -2.68
C GLN A 19 4.32 -10.64 -4.19
N LEU A 20 3.61 -9.60 -4.62
CA LEU A 20 3.33 -9.34 -6.04
C LEU A 20 4.61 -9.15 -6.86
N ARG A 21 5.63 -8.48 -6.31
CA ARG A 21 6.93 -8.32 -6.96
C ARG A 21 7.62 -9.67 -7.19
N LEU A 22 7.58 -10.57 -6.21
CA LEU A 22 8.13 -11.92 -6.36
C LEU A 22 7.40 -12.73 -7.45
N LEU A 23 6.10 -12.50 -7.61
CA LEU A 23 5.26 -13.21 -8.58
C LEU A 23 5.36 -12.64 -10.01
N GLN A 24 5.98 -11.48 -10.23
CA GLN A 24 6.08 -10.82 -11.55
C GLN A 24 6.48 -11.76 -12.72
N PRO A 25 7.40 -12.72 -12.57
CA PRO A 25 7.76 -13.64 -13.66
C PRO A 25 6.61 -14.51 -14.18
N LEU A 26 5.52 -14.68 -13.42
CA LEU A 26 4.38 -15.50 -13.83
C LEU A 26 3.55 -14.83 -14.93
N ASN A 27 3.32 -13.52 -14.80
CA ASN A 27 2.67 -12.67 -15.79
C ASN A 27 3.05 -11.21 -15.53
N ARG A 28 4.12 -10.77 -16.20
CA ARG A 28 4.77 -9.48 -15.93
C ARG A 28 3.81 -8.31 -16.08
N VAL A 29 3.09 -8.24 -17.21
CA VAL A 29 2.20 -7.13 -17.55
C VAL A 29 1.12 -6.93 -16.48
N VAL A 30 0.43 -8.01 -16.09
CA VAL A 30 -0.67 -7.93 -15.14
C VAL A 30 -0.16 -7.66 -13.72
N LEU A 31 0.88 -8.38 -13.29
CA LEU A 31 1.35 -8.33 -11.90
C LEU A 31 2.15 -7.05 -11.60
N GLU A 32 2.85 -6.47 -12.58
CA GLU A 32 3.46 -5.14 -12.43
C GLU A 32 2.40 -4.07 -12.20
N LYS A 33 1.28 -4.11 -12.93
CA LYS A 33 0.20 -3.14 -12.76
C LYS A 33 -0.41 -3.20 -11.35
N ILE A 34 -0.72 -4.41 -10.87
CA ILE A 34 -1.27 -4.60 -9.51
C ILE A 34 -0.24 -4.18 -8.46
N ALA A 35 1.03 -4.53 -8.64
CA ALA A 35 2.09 -4.12 -7.71
C ALA A 35 2.27 -2.60 -7.68
N SER A 36 2.11 -1.91 -8.81
CA SER A 36 2.13 -0.45 -8.87
C SER A 36 0.99 0.17 -8.06
N ASP A 37 -0.23 -0.34 -8.22
CA ASP A 37 -1.38 0.18 -7.47
C ASP A 37 -1.22 -0.07 -5.96
N ALA A 38 -0.70 -1.25 -5.57
CA ALA A 38 -0.37 -1.56 -4.17
C ALA A 38 0.74 -0.63 -3.61
N LYS A 39 1.75 -0.31 -4.43
CA LYS A 39 2.83 0.63 -4.06
C LYS A 39 2.25 2.02 -3.77
N THR A 40 1.44 2.55 -4.68
CA THR A 40 0.79 3.86 -4.53
C THR A 40 -0.11 3.90 -3.29
N LEU A 41 -0.91 2.84 -3.06
CA LEU A 41 -1.72 2.73 -1.85
C LEU A 41 -0.84 2.74 -0.59
N GLY A 42 0.24 1.97 -0.58
CA GLY A 42 1.18 1.94 0.55
C GLY A 42 1.91 3.26 0.79
N GLU A 43 2.14 4.08 -0.25
CA GLU A 43 2.72 5.43 -0.14
C GLU A 43 1.72 6.42 0.48
N LEU A 44 0.45 6.39 0.05
CA LEU A 44 -0.60 7.23 0.64
C LEU A 44 -0.78 6.92 2.13
N LEU A 45 -0.84 5.63 2.49
CA LEU A 45 -0.94 5.16 3.87
C LEU A 45 0.33 5.47 4.67
N GLY A 46 1.49 5.47 4.02
CA GLY A 46 2.77 5.85 4.63
C GLY A 46 2.81 7.31 5.03
N LEU A 47 2.49 8.22 4.11
CA LEU A 47 2.50 9.65 4.41
C LEU A 47 1.48 10.03 5.49
N ASP A 48 0.32 9.37 5.54
CA ASP A 48 -0.65 9.61 6.62
C ASP A 48 -0.12 9.15 7.98
N HIS A 49 0.59 8.02 8.02
CA HIS A 49 1.26 7.54 9.22
C HIS A 49 2.37 8.48 9.69
N ASP A 50 3.20 8.97 8.76
CA ASP A 50 4.28 9.92 9.07
C ASP A 50 3.70 11.22 9.67
N PHE A 51 2.55 11.69 9.16
CA PHE A 51 1.85 12.84 9.74
C PHE A 51 1.25 12.57 11.11
N ALA A 52 0.72 11.36 11.35
CA ALA A 52 0.24 10.98 12.68
C ALA A 52 1.40 10.96 13.69
N PHE A 53 2.57 10.46 13.28
CA PHE A 53 3.78 10.49 14.09
C PHE A 53 4.25 11.92 14.37
N LEU A 54 4.29 12.79 13.35
CA LEU A 54 4.65 14.20 13.50
C LEU A 54 3.70 14.95 14.44
N LEU A 55 2.38 14.70 14.36
CA LEU A 55 1.41 15.31 15.27
C LEU A 55 1.66 14.90 16.73
N ALA A 56 1.96 13.63 16.98
CA ALA A 56 2.28 13.14 18.33
C ALA A 56 3.55 13.83 18.88
N ARG A 57 4.59 13.96 18.05
CA ARG A 57 5.83 14.67 18.42
C ARG A 57 5.60 16.15 18.73
N LEU A 58 4.80 16.83 17.91
CA LEU A 58 4.44 18.23 18.16
C LEU A 58 3.62 18.42 19.45
N GLU A 59 2.85 17.41 19.86
CA GLU A 59 2.12 17.45 21.13
C GLU A 59 3.06 17.25 22.33
N GLU A 60 4.12 16.45 22.20
CA GLU A 60 5.17 16.25 23.21
C GLU A 60 6.04 17.51 23.42
N GLU A 61 6.32 18.29 22.36
CA GLU A 61 7.17 19.49 22.39
C GLU A 61 6.46 20.79 22.82
N ARG A 62 5.20 20.73 23.30
CA ARG A 62 4.37 21.90 23.65
C ARG A 62 4.87 22.77 24.83
N SER A 63 6.10 22.60 25.29
CA SER A 63 6.69 23.33 26.41
C SER A 63 7.04 24.79 26.11
N ASP A 64 7.21 25.18 24.84
CA ASP A 64 7.50 26.57 24.47
C ASP A 64 6.22 27.37 24.20
N SER A 65 5.92 28.35 25.06
CA SER A 65 4.74 29.22 24.94
C SER A 65 4.86 30.20 23.77
N ALA A 66 6.08 30.53 23.32
CA ALA A 66 6.31 31.49 22.24
C ALA A 66 5.87 30.96 20.87
N LEU A 67 5.82 29.63 20.68
CA LEU A 67 5.53 28.97 19.39
C LEU A 67 4.12 28.35 19.31
N GLN A 68 3.26 28.60 20.30
CA GLN A 68 1.94 27.97 20.38
C GLN A 68 1.06 28.27 19.16
N SER A 69 1.15 29.47 18.59
CA SER A 69 0.33 29.89 17.44
C SER A 69 0.75 29.16 16.16
N GLU A 70 2.06 29.02 15.96
CA GLU A 70 2.72 28.32 14.86
C GLU A 70 2.44 26.82 14.94
N HIS A 71 2.54 26.24 16.15
CA HIS A 71 2.19 24.84 16.41
C HIS A 71 0.73 24.57 16.05
N ALA A 72 -0.20 25.42 16.48
CA ALA A 72 -1.62 25.27 16.14
C ALA A 72 -1.87 25.37 14.63
N ALA A 73 -1.20 26.31 13.94
CA ALA A 73 -1.30 26.46 12.49
C ALA A 73 -0.77 25.23 11.76
N LEU A 74 0.40 24.71 12.15
CA LEU A 74 0.99 23.50 11.58
C LEU A 74 0.11 22.27 11.81
N GLN A 75 -0.39 22.07 13.04
CA GLN A 75 -1.31 20.98 13.36
C GLN A 75 -2.57 21.03 12.47
N LYS A 76 -3.13 22.22 12.22
CA LYS A 76 -4.28 22.41 11.32
C LYS A 76 -3.95 22.01 9.88
N LEU A 77 -2.78 22.39 9.37
CA LEU A 77 -2.30 22.04 8.03
C LEU A 77 -2.11 20.53 7.88
N ILE A 78 -1.44 19.89 8.85
CA ILE A 78 -1.21 18.45 8.86
C ILE A 78 -2.55 17.71 8.85
N ARG A 79 -3.48 18.05 9.76
CA ARG A 79 -4.82 17.43 9.81
C ARG A 79 -5.59 17.58 8.49
N LYS A 80 -5.47 18.73 7.81
CA LYS A 80 -6.08 18.94 6.48
C LYS A 80 -5.46 17.99 5.43
N ARG A 81 -4.14 17.83 5.45
CA ARG A 81 -3.42 16.95 4.51
C ARG A 81 -3.72 15.47 4.76
N SER A 82 -3.70 15.02 6.02
CA SER A 82 -4.08 13.66 6.42
C SER A 82 -5.48 13.28 5.93
N ARG A 83 -6.48 14.16 6.11
CA ARG A 83 -7.84 13.89 5.58
C ARG A 83 -7.85 13.65 4.07
N LYS A 84 -7.04 14.37 3.29
CA LYS A 84 -6.92 14.16 1.83
C LYS A 84 -6.25 12.82 1.51
N LEU A 85 -5.17 12.48 2.21
CA LEU A 85 -4.48 11.20 2.05
C LEU A 85 -5.40 10.03 2.38
N GLN A 86 -6.12 10.10 3.50
CA GLN A 86 -7.07 9.07 3.93
C GLN A 86 -8.18 8.86 2.90
N ARG A 87 -8.79 9.94 2.38
CA ARG A 87 -9.79 9.84 1.31
C ARG A 87 -9.23 9.16 0.06
N ASN A 88 -8.05 9.58 -0.39
CA ASN A 88 -7.41 9.01 -1.57
C ASN A 88 -7.05 7.53 -1.36
N ALA A 89 -6.52 7.18 -0.19
CA ALA A 89 -6.17 5.82 0.17
C ALA A 89 -7.42 4.93 0.22
N THR A 90 -8.51 5.38 0.86
CA THR A 90 -9.78 4.65 0.90
C THR A 90 -10.37 4.43 -0.49
N GLU A 91 -10.36 5.45 -1.34
CA GLU A 91 -10.89 5.34 -2.70
C GLU A 91 -10.06 4.37 -3.56
N LEU A 92 -8.74 4.50 -3.54
CA LEU A 92 -7.85 3.57 -4.22
C LEU A 92 -7.99 2.15 -3.66
N GLY A 93 -8.10 2.02 -2.34
CA GLY A 93 -8.31 0.75 -1.64
C GLY A 93 -9.57 0.03 -2.10
N ARG A 94 -10.70 0.74 -2.21
CA ARG A 94 -11.96 0.15 -2.72
C ARG A 94 -11.79 -0.46 -4.10
N ARG A 95 -11.08 0.23 -5.00
CA ARG A 95 -10.82 -0.24 -6.36
C ARG A 95 -9.81 -1.40 -6.36
N PHE A 96 -8.76 -1.30 -5.56
CA PHE A 96 -7.71 -2.30 -5.46
C PHE A 96 -8.23 -3.64 -4.91
N TYR A 97 -9.08 -3.59 -3.88
CA TYR A 97 -9.70 -4.76 -3.25
C TYR A 97 -11.08 -5.12 -3.82
N ALA A 98 -11.45 -4.58 -4.99
CA ALA A 98 -12.73 -4.89 -5.63
C ALA A 98 -12.85 -6.36 -6.05
N GLU A 99 -11.74 -7.00 -6.40
CA GLU A 99 -11.69 -8.43 -6.69
C GLU A 99 -11.73 -9.23 -5.38
N PRO A 100 -12.69 -10.16 -5.20
CA PRO A 100 -12.74 -10.99 -4.00
C PRO A 100 -11.49 -11.89 -3.86
N PRO A 101 -11.02 -12.19 -2.64
CA PRO A 101 -9.79 -12.95 -2.42
C PRO A 101 -9.73 -14.31 -3.13
N LYS A 102 -10.86 -15.05 -3.18
CA LYS A 102 -10.95 -16.34 -3.87
C LYS A 102 -10.74 -16.22 -5.39
N ALA A 103 -11.26 -15.14 -5.99
CA ALA A 103 -11.09 -14.87 -7.41
C ALA A 103 -9.64 -14.49 -7.73
N PHE A 104 -9.04 -13.61 -6.91
CA PHE A 104 -7.63 -13.25 -7.01
C PHE A 104 -6.73 -14.49 -6.91
N ALA A 105 -6.93 -15.34 -5.90
CA ALA A 105 -6.16 -16.58 -5.73
C ALA A 105 -6.30 -17.53 -6.92
N LYS A 106 -7.53 -17.70 -7.46
CA LYS A 106 -7.77 -18.49 -8.67
C LYS A 106 -7.00 -17.92 -9.86
N ARG A 107 -6.99 -16.61 -10.06
CA ARG A 107 -6.24 -15.93 -11.13
C ARG A 107 -4.73 -16.16 -11.03
N ILE A 108 -4.16 -16.03 -9.83
CA ILE A 108 -2.74 -16.36 -9.60
C ILE A 108 -2.44 -17.84 -9.89
N SER A 109 -3.34 -18.76 -9.51
CA SER A 109 -3.16 -20.19 -9.79
C SER A 109 -3.08 -20.52 -11.29
N ILE A 110 -3.84 -19.79 -12.11
CA ILE A 110 -3.80 -19.92 -13.58
C ILE A 110 -2.44 -19.46 -14.10
N PHE A 111 -1.93 -18.31 -13.65
CA PHE A 111 -0.59 -17.85 -14.05
C PHE A 111 0.52 -18.83 -13.67
N ILE A 112 0.41 -19.48 -12.51
CA ILE A 112 1.36 -20.54 -12.12
C ILE A 112 1.31 -21.73 -13.08
N LYS A 113 0.11 -22.20 -13.46
CA LYS A 113 -0.06 -23.32 -14.41
C LYS A 113 0.54 -22.97 -15.78
N ASP A 114 0.25 -21.77 -16.28
CA ASP A 114 0.75 -21.29 -17.57
C ASP A 114 2.27 -21.17 -17.59
N TRP A 115 2.85 -20.61 -16.52
CA TRP A 115 4.28 -20.48 -16.35
C TRP A 115 4.98 -21.86 -16.31
N LYS A 116 4.42 -22.84 -15.58
CA LYS A 116 4.93 -24.22 -15.54
C LYS A 116 4.89 -24.89 -16.93
N SER A 117 3.80 -24.72 -17.67
CA SER A 117 3.66 -25.23 -19.03
C SER A 117 4.70 -24.65 -19.99
N LYS A 118 4.90 -23.32 -19.95
CA LYS A 118 5.94 -22.63 -20.73
C LYS A 118 7.34 -23.11 -20.37
N LYS A 119 7.64 -23.34 -19.09
CA LYS A 119 8.95 -23.86 -18.65
C LYS A 119 9.19 -25.30 -19.15
N LYS A 120 8.17 -26.16 -19.16
CA LYS A 120 8.26 -27.53 -19.70
C LYS A 120 8.57 -27.52 -21.20
N LYS A 121 7.93 -26.64 -21.98
CA LYS A 121 8.20 -26.48 -23.43
C LYS A 121 9.60 -25.95 -23.75
N ARG A 122 10.22 -25.19 -22.84
CA ARG A 122 11.57 -24.61 -23.02
C ARG A 122 12.72 -25.55 -22.60
N ARG A 123 12.43 -26.67 -21.91
CA ARG A 123 13.43 -27.71 -21.64
C ARG A 123 13.47 -28.65 -22.85
N PRO A 124 14.59 -28.78 -23.58
CA PRO A 124 14.69 -29.78 -24.64
C PRO A 124 14.54 -31.17 -24.02
N ALA A 125 13.92 -32.10 -24.75
CA ALA A 125 13.95 -33.51 -24.39
C ALA A 125 15.41 -33.92 -24.27
N LYS A 126 15.80 -34.47 -23.11
CA LYS A 126 17.11 -35.13 -22.97
C LYS A 126 17.16 -36.24 -24.03
N LYS A 127 18.03 -36.07 -25.03
CA LYS A 127 18.52 -37.18 -25.84
C LYS A 127 19.54 -37.96 -25.03
#